data_AF-A0A9J6NY39-F1
#
_entry.id   AF-A0A9J6NY39-F1
#
_cell.length_a   1.000
_cell.length_b   1.000
_cell.length_c   1.000
_cell.angle_alpha   90.00
_cell.angle_beta   90.00
_cell.angle_gamma   90.00
#
_symmetry.space_group_name_H-M   'P 1'
#
loop_
_entity.id
_entity.type
_entity.pdbx_description
1 polymer ?
#
loop_
_entity_poly.entity_id
_entity_poly.type
_entity_poly.pdbx_seq_one_letter_code
_entity_poly.pdbx_strand_id
1 'polypeptide(L)'
;MDQFEKEIKIIVDLHSEESIKNALDEYIELFESGKVGEDKKIGDIEFVKEEGNEIRTLLLGDCPTKEEVIEYYMFVRLIECKENAQEELEKMKCHYGHPIYFSEALLFSSACSYPNLNEKVVKACEMIANYSKKENDTWSLWVDDEYLAGIDALYFLAKKDPAYLYLIAEYIIPYWDDEHAPLVIEDYFKKLFEVYGMRKEFIKAYVISDNSYARGNMFPEWDYLKEHFEKNPDDYSYFKELSIEKYVKEESLMTEYGEHRIKELYTDIVGIDCDEELPEYWKNEYEAVCKEIEEKRN
;
A
#
# COMPACT_ATOMS: atom_id res chain seq x y z
N MET A 1 -4.17 3.27 -25.20
CA MET A 1 -2.89 3.98 -25.44
C MET A 1 -1.78 2.94 -25.53
N ASP A 2 -0.70 3.20 -26.24
CA ASP A 2 0.47 2.31 -26.18
C ASP A 2 0.98 2.32 -24.74
N GLN A 3 1.27 1.14 -24.16
CA GLN A 3 1.95 1.08 -22.86
C GLN A 3 3.18 1.98 -22.92
N PHE A 4 3.30 2.90 -21.97
CA PHE A 4 4.44 3.81 -21.91
C PHE A 4 5.72 2.97 -21.88
N GLU A 5 6.54 3.10 -22.93
CA GLU A 5 7.79 2.38 -23.07
C GLU A 5 8.66 2.64 -21.83
N LYS A 6 9.04 1.56 -21.15
CA LYS A 6 9.76 1.63 -19.88
C LYS A 6 11.22 2.00 -20.13
N GLU A 7 11.65 3.09 -19.52
CA GLU A 7 12.97 3.65 -19.77
C GLU A 7 14.06 2.97 -18.94
N ILE A 8 13.71 2.48 -17.76
CA ILE A 8 14.66 1.83 -16.84
C ILE A 8 14.37 0.34 -16.81
N LYS A 9 15.37 -0.46 -17.18
CA LYS A 9 15.27 -1.92 -17.21
C LYS A 9 16.25 -2.54 -16.23
N ILE A 10 15.72 -3.20 -15.20
CA ILE A 10 16.51 -3.91 -14.19
C ILE A 10 16.47 -5.40 -14.52
N ILE A 11 17.64 -5.99 -14.79
CA ILE A 11 17.75 -7.41 -15.17
C ILE A 11 17.68 -8.28 -13.91
N VAL A 12 16.84 -9.31 -13.95
CA VAL A 12 16.68 -10.25 -12.84
C VAL A 12 16.39 -11.68 -13.30
N ASP A 13 17.02 -12.64 -12.64
CA ASP A 13 16.61 -14.04 -12.61
C ASP A 13 15.87 -14.33 -11.29
N LEU A 14 14.55 -14.54 -11.37
CA LEU A 14 13.69 -14.78 -10.21
C LEU A 14 13.94 -16.14 -9.53
N HIS A 15 14.75 -17.03 -10.13
CA HIS A 15 15.19 -18.27 -9.49
C HIS A 15 16.52 -18.12 -8.72
N SER A 16 17.14 -16.95 -8.77
CA SER A 16 18.43 -16.67 -8.12
C SER A 16 18.27 -15.62 -7.03
N GLU A 17 18.41 -16.03 -5.76
CA GLU A 17 18.40 -15.13 -4.60
C GLU A 17 19.41 -13.98 -4.76
N GLU A 18 20.61 -14.27 -5.29
CA GLU A 18 21.64 -13.24 -5.55
C GLU A 18 21.21 -12.28 -6.66
N SER A 19 20.57 -12.77 -7.72
CA SER A 19 20.08 -11.90 -8.79
C SER A 19 18.95 -11.00 -8.30
N ILE A 20 18.01 -11.52 -7.50
CA ILE A 20 16.93 -10.73 -6.89
C ILE A 20 17.52 -9.69 -5.95
N LYS A 21 18.50 -10.08 -5.13
CA LYS A 21 19.21 -9.15 -4.24
C LYS A 21 19.81 -7.98 -5.02
N ASN A 22 20.49 -8.26 -6.13
CA ASN A 22 21.11 -7.24 -6.97
C ASN A 22 20.06 -6.34 -7.64
N ALA A 23 18.94 -6.92 -8.11
CA ALA A 23 17.83 -6.15 -8.66
C ALA A 23 17.18 -5.21 -7.63
N LEU A 24 17.00 -5.67 -6.38
CA LEU A 24 16.53 -4.84 -5.28
C LEU A 24 17.54 -3.74 -4.92
N ASP A 25 18.84 -4.06 -4.90
CA ASP A 25 19.90 -3.07 -4.64
C ASP A 25 19.89 -1.96 -5.71
N GLU A 26 19.75 -2.32 -6.99
CA GLU A 26 19.61 -1.36 -8.08
C GLU A 26 18.32 -0.54 -7.96
N TYR A 27 17.19 -1.19 -7.66
CA TYR A 27 15.91 -0.51 -7.46
C TYR A 27 15.99 0.53 -6.33
N ILE A 28 16.57 0.17 -5.18
CA ILE A 28 16.76 1.07 -4.05
C ILE A 28 17.68 2.25 -4.42
N GLU A 29 18.78 1.99 -5.12
CA GLU A 29 19.72 3.03 -5.57
C GLU A 29 19.02 4.07 -6.47
N LEU A 30 18.03 3.67 -7.29
CA LEU A 30 17.28 4.62 -8.13
C LEU A 30 16.50 5.65 -7.31
N PHE A 31 15.96 5.27 -6.14
CA PHE A 31 15.32 6.21 -5.21
C PHE A 31 16.38 7.04 -4.48
N GLU A 32 17.43 6.41 -3.96
CA GLU A 32 18.47 7.08 -3.17
C GLU A 32 19.26 8.11 -3.99
N SER A 33 19.47 7.83 -5.28
CA SER A 33 20.16 8.74 -6.19
C SER A 33 19.25 9.85 -6.75
N GLY A 34 17.95 9.86 -6.43
CA GLY A 34 16.97 10.82 -6.95
C GLY A 34 16.57 10.63 -8.42
N LYS A 35 17.03 9.56 -9.08
CA LYS A 35 16.66 9.28 -10.48
C LYS A 35 15.15 9.07 -10.62
N VAL A 36 14.56 8.39 -9.64
CA VAL A 36 13.11 8.32 -9.45
C VAL A 36 12.67 9.54 -8.64
N GLY A 37 11.81 10.37 -9.24
CA GLY A 37 11.29 11.63 -8.71
C GLY A 37 11.71 12.86 -9.50
N GLU A 38 13.00 13.04 -9.81
CA GLU A 38 13.46 14.24 -10.53
C GLU A 38 13.28 14.12 -12.04
N ASP A 39 13.72 13.00 -12.62
CA ASP A 39 13.78 12.80 -14.08
C ASP A 39 12.84 11.69 -14.59
N LYS A 40 12.46 10.77 -13.69
CA LYS A 40 11.68 9.56 -13.99
C LYS A 40 10.65 9.29 -12.92
N LYS A 41 9.56 8.64 -13.30
CA LYS A 41 8.55 8.13 -12.37
C LYS A 41 8.91 6.73 -11.92
N ILE A 42 8.40 6.31 -10.77
CA ILE A 42 8.46 4.92 -10.32
C ILE A 42 7.89 3.96 -11.39
N GLY A 43 6.86 4.39 -12.12
CA GLY A 43 6.24 3.64 -13.20
C GLY A 43 7.11 3.46 -14.45
N ASP A 44 8.27 4.11 -14.55
CA ASP A 44 9.21 3.98 -15.68
C ASP A 44 10.17 2.79 -15.53
N ILE A 45 10.15 2.13 -14.37
CA ILE A 45 10.99 0.98 -14.05
C ILE A 45 10.29 -0.30 -14.47
N GLU A 46 11.00 -1.17 -15.19
CA GLU A 46 10.60 -2.52 -15.54
C GLU A 46 11.65 -3.54 -15.10
N PHE A 47 11.20 -4.62 -14.45
CA PHE A 47 12.04 -5.78 -14.22
C PHE A 47 11.97 -6.73 -15.43
N VAL A 48 13.13 -7.07 -15.96
CA VAL A 48 13.27 -7.81 -17.22
C VAL A 48 14.15 -9.03 -17.03
N LYS A 49 14.01 -10.00 -17.93
CA LYS A 49 14.86 -11.18 -18.00
C LYS A 49 15.80 -11.09 -19.20
N GLU A 50 17.06 -11.45 -18.98
CA GLU A 50 18.02 -11.69 -20.05
C GLU A 50 17.99 -13.17 -20.46
N GLU A 51 17.71 -13.45 -21.73
CA GLU A 51 17.76 -14.79 -22.31
C GLU A 51 18.70 -14.80 -23.51
N GLY A 52 19.93 -15.28 -23.29
CA GLY A 52 20.97 -15.27 -24.30
C GLY A 52 21.46 -13.85 -24.56
N ASN A 53 21.12 -13.30 -25.73
CA ASN A 53 21.48 -11.92 -26.12
C ASN A 53 20.24 -11.00 -26.21
N GLU A 54 19.09 -11.47 -25.72
CA GLU A 54 17.84 -10.72 -25.77
C GLU A 54 17.37 -10.36 -24.37
N ILE A 55 16.86 -9.14 -24.22
CA ILE A 55 16.18 -8.67 -23.02
C ILE A 55 14.69 -8.68 -23.30
N ARG A 56 13.92 -9.35 -22.45
CA ARG A 56 12.46 -9.42 -22.55
C ARG A 56 11.79 -9.15 -21.21
N THR A 57 10.54 -8.73 -21.25
CA THR A 57 9.68 -8.62 -20.06
C THR A 57 9.57 -9.95 -19.33
N LEU A 58 9.47 -9.90 -17.99
CA LEU A 58 9.20 -11.06 -17.15
C LEU A 58 7.82 -11.65 -17.45
N LEU A 59 7.74 -12.97 -17.44
CA LEU A 59 6.50 -13.72 -17.62
C LEU A 59 6.15 -14.47 -16.33
N LEU A 60 4.87 -14.81 -16.13
CA LEU A 60 4.43 -15.63 -14.99
C LEU A 60 5.24 -16.92 -14.84
N GLY A 61 5.61 -17.55 -15.97
CA GLY A 61 6.42 -18.77 -15.97
C GLY A 61 7.86 -18.60 -15.45
N ASP A 62 8.37 -17.37 -15.34
CA ASP A 62 9.69 -17.08 -14.77
C ASP A 62 9.65 -17.01 -13.23
N CYS A 63 8.47 -16.93 -12.62
CA CYS A 63 8.32 -16.69 -11.19
C CYS A 63 8.16 -18.01 -10.41
N PRO A 64 9.02 -18.30 -9.40
CA PRO A 64 8.88 -19.48 -8.56
C PRO A 64 7.61 -19.47 -7.68
N THR A 65 7.03 -18.30 -7.42
CA THR A 65 5.82 -18.08 -6.62
C THR A 65 4.62 -17.66 -7.48
N LYS A 66 4.59 -18.09 -8.75
CA LYS A 66 3.56 -17.69 -9.72
C LYS A 66 2.13 -17.96 -9.25
N GLU A 67 1.90 -19.02 -8.46
CA GLU A 67 0.57 -19.33 -7.92
C GLU A 67 0.08 -18.22 -6.97
N GLU A 68 0.97 -17.63 -6.18
CA GLU A 68 0.63 -16.51 -5.30
C GLU A 68 0.32 -15.23 -6.09
N VAL A 69 1.04 -15.02 -7.20
CA VAL A 69 0.77 -13.91 -8.13
C VAL A 69 -0.56 -14.10 -8.84
N ILE A 70 -0.87 -15.32 -9.29
CA ILE A 70 -2.16 -15.63 -9.90
C ILE A 70 -3.29 -15.38 -8.90
N GLU A 71 -3.17 -15.88 -7.67
CA GLU A 71 -4.16 -15.64 -6.61
C GLU A 71 -4.37 -14.14 -6.38
N TYR A 72 -3.27 -13.38 -6.31
CA TYR A 72 -3.29 -11.93 -6.15
C TYR A 72 -4.06 -11.23 -7.28
N TYR A 73 -3.74 -11.50 -8.54
CA TYR A 73 -4.42 -10.86 -9.68
C TYR A 73 -5.87 -11.31 -9.83
N MET A 74 -6.17 -12.58 -9.56
CA MET A 74 -7.56 -13.06 -9.55
C MET A 74 -8.40 -12.32 -8.51
N PHE A 75 -7.78 -11.93 -7.39
CA PHE A 75 -8.43 -11.20 -6.32
C PHE A 75 -8.53 -9.70 -6.62
N VAL A 76 -7.39 -9.01 -6.75
CA VAL A 76 -7.32 -7.54 -6.82
C VAL A 76 -7.86 -7.00 -8.13
N ARG A 77 -7.81 -7.77 -9.22
CA ARG A 77 -8.16 -7.26 -10.55
C ARG A 77 -9.47 -7.81 -11.08
N LEU A 78 -10.31 -8.38 -10.19
CA LEU A 78 -11.64 -8.93 -10.48
C LEU A 78 -11.78 -9.23 -11.97
N ILE A 79 -11.11 -10.30 -12.43
CA ILE A 79 -11.51 -10.93 -13.68
C ILE A 79 -12.92 -11.45 -13.39
N GLU A 80 -13.90 -10.55 -13.47
CA GLU A 80 -15.30 -10.88 -13.42
C GLU A 80 -15.49 -11.93 -14.51
N CYS A 81 -15.90 -13.11 -14.08
CA CYS A 81 -16.50 -14.10 -14.95
C CYS A 81 -15.59 -14.68 -16.04
N LYS A 82 -14.71 -15.64 -15.72
CA LYS A 82 -14.56 -16.84 -16.58
C LYS A 82 -14.22 -18.08 -15.77
N GLU A 83 -14.89 -19.19 -16.06
CA GLU A 83 -14.55 -20.55 -15.59
C GLU A 83 -13.11 -20.99 -15.94
N ASN A 84 -12.34 -20.15 -16.66
CA ASN A 84 -10.96 -20.37 -17.11
C ASN A 84 -10.00 -19.20 -16.77
N ALA A 85 -10.29 -18.35 -15.78
CA ALA A 85 -9.47 -17.17 -15.47
C ALA A 85 -7.98 -17.48 -15.24
N GLN A 86 -7.65 -18.62 -14.63
CA GLN A 86 -6.27 -19.08 -14.46
C GLN A 86 -5.60 -19.42 -15.81
N GLU A 87 -6.31 -20.15 -16.69
CA GLU A 87 -5.80 -20.48 -18.02
C GLU A 87 -5.72 -19.23 -18.92
N GLU A 88 -6.60 -18.25 -18.72
CA GLU A 88 -6.49 -16.94 -19.37
C GLU A 88 -5.33 -16.13 -18.79
N LEU A 89 -5.09 -16.06 -17.48
CA LEU A 89 -3.91 -15.38 -16.89
C LEU A 89 -2.60 -15.97 -17.39
N GLU A 90 -2.48 -17.30 -17.44
CA GLU A 90 -1.31 -17.99 -17.98
C GLU A 90 -1.08 -17.70 -19.48
N LYS A 91 -2.14 -17.36 -20.22
CA LYS A 91 -2.11 -16.99 -21.65
C LYS A 91 -2.17 -15.48 -21.90
N MET A 92 -2.51 -14.68 -20.89
CA MET A 92 -2.80 -13.26 -21.00
C MET A 92 -1.49 -12.54 -21.18
N LYS A 93 -1.16 -12.34 -22.45
CA LYS A 93 -0.27 -11.28 -22.89
C LYS A 93 -1.00 -9.94 -22.99
N CYS A 94 -2.32 -9.87 -22.71
CA CYS A 94 -3.09 -8.64 -22.71
C CYS A 94 -4.45 -8.69 -21.97
N HIS A 95 -4.83 -7.59 -21.30
CA HIS A 95 -6.17 -7.21 -20.87
C HIS A 95 -6.69 -6.10 -21.80
N TYR A 96 -7.90 -6.23 -22.36
CA TYR A 96 -8.44 -5.32 -23.40
C TYR A 96 -7.52 -5.01 -24.61
N GLY A 97 -6.53 -5.87 -24.90
CA GLY A 97 -5.55 -5.63 -25.97
C GLY A 97 -4.25 -4.94 -25.50
N HIS A 98 -4.12 -4.62 -24.22
CA HIS A 98 -2.93 -4.05 -23.57
C HIS A 98 -2.22 -5.09 -22.71
N PRO A 99 -0.89 -5.26 -22.79
CA PRO A 99 -0.18 -6.22 -21.95
C PRO A 99 -0.43 -6.02 -20.46
N ILE A 100 -0.59 -7.11 -19.70
CA ILE A 100 -0.70 -7.00 -18.25
C ILE A 100 0.71 -6.79 -17.70
N TYR A 101 0.89 -5.73 -16.92
CA TYR A 101 2.16 -5.45 -16.27
C TYR A 101 2.28 -6.26 -14.98
N PHE A 102 3.19 -7.24 -14.97
CA PHE A 102 3.44 -8.14 -13.84
C PHE A 102 4.79 -7.95 -13.15
N SER A 103 5.69 -7.15 -13.72
CA SER A 103 7.13 -7.29 -13.41
C SER A 103 7.45 -7.04 -11.93
N GLU A 104 6.80 -6.05 -11.31
CA GLU A 104 6.98 -5.73 -9.89
C GLU A 104 6.37 -6.80 -8.98
N ALA A 105 5.12 -7.23 -9.23
CA ALA A 105 4.50 -8.34 -8.52
C ALA A 105 5.34 -9.63 -8.58
N LEU A 106 5.93 -9.95 -9.74
CA LEU A 106 6.78 -11.12 -9.92
C LEU A 106 8.07 -11.00 -9.10
N LEU A 107 8.72 -9.84 -9.12
CA LEU A 107 9.91 -9.61 -8.30
C LEU A 107 9.60 -9.72 -6.81
N PHE A 108 8.61 -8.99 -6.32
CA PHE A 108 8.37 -8.87 -4.88
C PHE A 108 7.76 -10.12 -4.27
N SER A 109 6.91 -10.86 -4.99
CA SER A 109 6.48 -12.19 -4.53
C SER A 109 7.67 -13.15 -4.43
N SER A 110 8.55 -13.17 -5.44
CA SER A 110 9.76 -14.00 -5.42
C SER A 110 10.71 -13.61 -4.31
N ALA A 111 10.98 -12.31 -4.14
CA ALA A 111 11.85 -11.79 -3.09
C ALA A 111 11.31 -12.12 -1.68
N CYS A 112 10.00 -12.03 -1.50
CA CYS A 112 9.32 -12.43 -0.27
C CYS A 112 9.48 -13.93 0.04
N SER A 113 9.84 -14.78 -0.91
CA SER A 113 10.13 -16.19 -0.63
C SER A 113 11.51 -16.43 0.02
N TYR A 114 12.41 -15.44 -0.02
CA TYR A 114 13.78 -15.55 0.51
C TYR A 114 13.96 -14.77 1.83
N PRO A 115 14.09 -15.43 2.99
CA PRO A 115 14.19 -14.74 4.29
C PRO A 115 15.39 -13.78 4.41
N ASN A 116 16.52 -14.08 3.77
CA ASN A 116 17.70 -13.20 3.83
C ASN A 116 17.50 -11.88 3.07
N LEU A 117 16.46 -11.78 2.23
CA LEU A 117 16.14 -10.57 1.48
C LEU A 117 15.15 -9.67 2.23
N ASN A 118 14.61 -10.10 3.39
CA ASN A 118 13.58 -9.36 4.13
C ASN A 118 13.94 -7.89 4.36
N GLU A 119 15.15 -7.60 4.86
CA GLU A 119 15.57 -6.22 5.12
C GLU A 119 15.59 -5.36 3.85
N LYS A 120 15.96 -5.95 2.70
CA LYS A 120 15.97 -5.26 1.40
C LYS A 120 14.58 -5.03 0.85
N VAL A 121 13.71 -6.03 0.96
CA VAL A 121 12.30 -5.91 0.57
C VAL A 121 11.64 -4.80 1.38
N VAL A 122 11.82 -4.81 2.71
CA VAL A 122 11.31 -3.76 3.59
C VAL A 122 11.84 -2.39 3.19
N LYS A 123 13.16 -2.25 2.99
CA LYS A 123 13.75 -0.97 2.58
C LYS A 123 13.17 -0.48 1.24
N ALA A 124 13.00 -1.36 0.26
CA ALA A 124 12.39 -0.99 -1.03
C ALA A 124 10.92 -0.53 -0.85
N CYS A 125 10.13 -1.25 -0.06
CA CYS A 125 8.75 -0.88 0.26
C CYS A 125 8.65 0.46 1.03
N GLU A 126 9.57 0.73 1.95
CA GLU A 126 9.66 2.02 2.62
C GLU A 126 9.98 3.16 1.63
N MET A 127 10.87 2.93 0.66
CA MET A 127 11.17 3.91 -0.39
C MET A 127 9.94 4.18 -1.27
N ILE A 128 9.17 3.13 -1.61
CA ILE A 128 7.92 3.25 -2.36
C ILE A 128 6.89 4.11 -1.61
N ALA A 129 6.63 3.80 -0.34
CA ALA A 129 5.68 4.54 0.47
C ALA A 129 6.11 6.02 0.65
N ASN A 130 7.40 6.25 0.91
CA ASN A 130 7.96 7.58 1.00
C ASN A 130 7.89 8.35 -0.32
N TYR A 131 8.11 7.68 -1.45
CA TYR A 131 7.97 8.28 -2.78
C TYR A 131 6.55 8.78 -3.00
N SER A 132 5.55 7.93 -2.76
CA SER A 132 4.14 8.31 -2.91
C SER A 132 3.78 9.52 -2.05
N LYS A 133 4.19 9.51 -0.78
CA LYS A 133 3.96 10.63 0.15
C LYS A 133 4.66 11.92 -0.29
N LYS A 134 5.87 11.82 -0.86
CA LYS A 134 6.65 12.97 -1.33
C LYS A 134 6.05 13.60 -2.58
N GLU A 135 5.68 12.78 -3.56
CA GLU A 135 5.06 13.25 -4.80
C GLU A 135 3.67 13.80 -4.53
N ASN A 136 2.91 13.13 -3.66
CA ASN A 136 1.54 13.52 -3.28
C ASN A 136 0.65 13.79 -4.51
N ASP A 137 0.85 13.02 -5.57
CA ASP A 137 0.14 13.09 -6.84
C ASP A 137 -0.02 11.68 -7.40
N THR A 138 -1.25 11.20 -7.55
CA THR A 138 -1.54 9.86 -8.06
C THR A 138 -1.03 9.69 -9.50
N TRP A 139 -0.98 10.76 -10.31
CA TRP A 139 -0.42 10.74 -11.67
C TRP A 139 1.06 10.35 -11.72
N SER A 140 1.80 10.51 -10.62
CA SER A 140 3.20 10.09 -10.52
C SER A 140 3.37 8.57 -10.33
N LEU A 141 2.31 7.90 -9.87
CA LEU A 141 2.32 6.49 -9.47
C LEU A 141 1.86 5.55 -10.60
N TRP A 142 1.16 6.07 -11.60
CA TRP A 142 0.67 5.25 -12.71
C TRP A 142 1.81 4.69 -13.57
N VAL A 143 1.78 3.37 -13.76
CA VAL A 143 2.60 2.62 -14.72
C VAL A 143 2.00 2.76 -16.11
N ASP A 144 0.67 2.69 -16.21
CA ASP A 144 -0.14 2.90 -17.41
C ASP A 144 -1.59 3.27 -17.00
N ASP A 145 -2.57 3.07 -17.87
CA ASP A 145 -3.97 3.41 -17.60
C ASP A 145 -4.66 2.44 -16.60
N GLU A 146 -3.99 1.35 -16.18
CA GLU A 146 -4.57 0.27 -15.36
C GLU A 146 -3.76 -0.05 -14.08
N TYR A 147 -2.44 0.13 -14.11
CA TYR A 147 -1.54 -0.30 -13.03
C TYR A 147 -0.86 0.87 -12.32
N LEU A 148 -0.75 0.75 -11.00
CA LEU A 148 0.01 1.65 -10.14
C LEU A 148 1.29 0.96 -9.70
N ALA A 149 2.38 1.70 -9.70
CA ALA A 149 3.67 1.17 -9.29
C ALA A 149 3.77 1.18 -7.76
N GLY A 150 4.45 0.19 -7.21
CA GLY A 150 4.74 0.06 -5.79
C GLY A 150 3.67 -0.68 -4.99
N ILE A 151 2.38 -0.58 -5.35
CA ILE A 151 1.31 -1.18 -4.53
C ILE A 151 1.41 -2.72 -4.46
N ASP A 152 1.82 -3.37 -5.55
CA ASP A 152 2.02 -4.83 -5.60
C ASP A 152 3.09 -5.24 -4.58
N ALA A 153 4.21 -4.50 -4.55
CA ALA A 153 5.31 -4.73 -3.61
C ALA A 153 4.86 -4.63 -2.15
N LEU A 154 4.11 -3.58 -1.82
CA LEU A 154 3.58 -3.35 -0.48
C LEU A 154 2.61 -4.46 -0.06
N TYR A 155 1.75 -4.91 -0.98
CA TYR A 155 0.84 -6.02 -0.74
C TYR A 155 1.57 -7.33 -0.43
N PHE A 156 2.54 -7.73 -1.25
CA PHE A 156 3.27 -8.99 -1.00
C PHE A 156 4.03 -8.95 0.33
N LEU A 157 4.60 -7.81 0.69
CA LEU A 157 5.22 -7.64 2.00
C LEU A 157 4.19 -7.77 3.14
N ALA A 158 3.05 -7.08 3.07
CA ALA A 158 2.02 -7.13 4.10
C ALA A 158 1.30 -8.50 4.19
N LYS A 159 1.14 -9.20 3.07
CA LYS A 159 0.63 -10.58 3.00
C LYS A 159 1.60 -11.58 3.62
N LYS A 160 2.91 -11.30 3.60
CA LYS A 160 3.92 -12.12 4.27
C LYS A 160 4.02 -11.81 5.76
N ASP A 161 4.09 -10.53 6.11
CA ASP A 161 4.21 -10.06 7.48
C ASP A 161 3.31 -8.83 7.71
N PRO A 162 2.26 -8.98 8.53
CA PRO A 162 1.31 -7.91 8.76
C PRO A 162 1.87 -6.70 9.49
N ALA A 163 3.05 -6.80 10.12
CA ALA A 163 3.70 -5.67 10.77
C ALA A 163 3.94 -4.49 9.81
N TYR A 164 3.96 -4.76 8.50
CA TYR A 164 4.16 -3.80 7.42
C TYR A 164 2.87 -3.29 6.76
N LEU A 165 1.69 -3.66 7.27
CA LEU A 165 0.39 -3.13 6.77
C LEU A 165 0.35 -1.60 6.71
N TYR A 166 1.03 -0.93 7.64
CA TYR A 166 1.09 0.53 7.68
C TYR A 166 1.76 1.13 6.44
N LEU A 167 2.63 0.41 5.73
CA LEU A 167 3.27 0.93 4.51
C LEU A 167 2.26 1.11 3.38
N ILE A 168 1.23 0.26 3.29
CA ILE A 168 0.10 0.46 2.38
C ILE A 168 -0.64 1.74 2.77
N ALA A 169 -0.86 1.95 4.07
CA ALA A 169 -1.55 3.15 4.57
C ALA A 169 -0.74 4.45 4.32
N GLU A 170 0.59 4.39 4.40
CA GLU A 170 1.47 5.53 4.05
C GLU A 170 1.53 5.80 2.55
N TYR A 171 1.39 4.76 1.74
CA TYR A 171 1.40 4.87 0.28
C TYR A 171 0.13 5.55 -0.26
N ILE A 172 -1.02 5.40 0.40
CA ILE A 172 -2.26 6.05 -0.03
C ILE A 172 -2.24 7.52 0.41
N ILE A 173 -2.08 8.42 -0.57
CA ILE A 173 -2.01 9.86 -0.32
C ILE A 173 -3.37 10.43 0.14
N PRO A 174 -3.38 11.56 0.88
CA PRO A 174 -4.59 12.07 1.52
C PRO A 174 -5.74 12.41 0.56
N TYR A 175 -5.42 12.93 -0.63
CA TYR A 175 -6.40 13.41 -1.61
C TYR A 175 -6.67 12.41 -2.74
N TRP A 176 -6.26 11.16 -2.57
CA TRP A 176 -6.56 10.11 -3.55
C TRP A 176 -8.07 9.88 -3.58
N ASP A 177 -8.69 10.15 -4.74
CA ASP A 177 -10.10 9.82 -4.99
C ASP A 177 -10.31 8.36 -5.40
N ASP A 178 -11.51 7.87 -5.17
CA ASP A 178 -11.95 6.53 -5.54
C ASP A 178 -12.23 6.38 -7.04
N GLU A 179 -12.30 7.48 -7.79
CA GLU A 179 -12.64 7.46 -9.23
C GLU A 179 -11.54 6.79 -10.07
N HIS A 180 -10.28 6.94 -9.70
CA HIS A 180 -9.16 6.53 -10.55
C HIS A 180 -8.50 5.22 -10.15
N ALA A 181 -8.51 4.82 -8.87
CA ALA A 181 -7.91 3.55 -8.43
C ALA A 181 -8.65 2.88 -7.27
N PRO A 182 -9.96 2.61 -7.41
CA PRO A 182 -10.81 2.13 -6.32
C PRO A 182 -10.26 0.85 -5.68
N LEU A 183 -9.67 -0.03 -6.50
CA LEU A 183 -9.09 -1.30 -6.05
C LEU A 183 -8.05 -1.13 -4.95
N VAL A 184 -7.18 -0.11 -5.03
CA VAL A 184 -6.13 0.14 -4.01
C VAL A 184 -6.75 0.53 -2.67
N ILE A 185 -7.83 1.30 -2.71
CA ILE A 185 -8.44 1.86 -1.51
C ILE A 185 -9.44 0.88 -0.88
N GLU A 186 -10.18 0.13 -1.71
CA GLU A 186 -11.30 -0.72 -1.28
C GLU A 186 -10.90 -2.17 -0.97
N ASP A 187 -10.02 -2.77 -1.78
CA ASP A 187 -9.87 -4.24 -1.77
C ASP A 187 -8.66 -4.76 -1.00
N TYR A 188 -7.54 -4.04 -0.97
CA TYR A 188 -6.29 -4.55 -0.37
C TYR A 188 -6.43 -4.74 1.14
N PHE A 189 -6.91 -3.73 1.86
CA PHE A 189 -7.07 -3.84 3.31
C PHE A 189 -8.14 -4.85 3.68
N LYS A 190 -9.28 -4.85 2.98
CA LYS A 190 -10.33 -5.83 3.17
C LYS A 190 -9.81 -7.25 3.02
N LYS A 191 -8.96 -7.52 2.02
CA LYS A 191 -8.38 -8.85 1.86
C LYS A 191 -7.43 -9.24 2.97
N LEU A 192 -6.54 -8.33 3.31
CA LEU A 192 -5.60 -8.57 4.39
C LEU A 192 -6.37 -8.79 5.70
N PHE A 193 -7.51 -8.11 5.88
CA PHE A 193 -8.40 -8.31 7.01
C PHE A 193 -9.07 -9.69 6.97
N GLU A 194 -9.51 -10.19 5.82
CA GLU A 194 -10.00 -11.57 5.68
C GLU A 194 -8.94 -12.62 6.05
N VAL A 195 -7.69 -12.40 5.67
CA VAL A 195 -6.57 -13.33 5.92
C VAL A 195 -6.22 -13.37 7.40
N TYR A 196 -6.27 -12.22 8.06
CA TYR A 196 -5.64 -12.04 9.36
C TYR A 196 -6.58 -11.75 10.52
N GLY A 197 -7.80 -11.31 10.21
CA GLY A 197 -8.73 -10.71 11.17
C GLY A 197 -8.22 -9.41 11.77
N MET A 198 -8.98 -8.92 12.76
CA MET A 198 -8.61 -7.74 13.51
C MET A 198 -7.34 -7.97 14.33
N ARG A 199 -6.36 -7.07 14.17
CA ARG A 199 -5.12 -7.05 14.93
C ARG A 199 -4.64 -5.61 15.16
N LYS A 200 -3.65 -5.45 16.04
CA LYS A 200 -3.02 -4.16 16.32
C LYS A 200 -2.39 -3.52 15.09
N GLU A 201 -1.92 -4.30 14.13
CA GLU A 201 -1.36 -3.76 12.88
C GLU A 201 -2.40 -3.03 12.03
N PHE A 202 -3.68 -3.43 12.08
CA PHE A 202 -4.77 -2.68 11.43
C PHE A 202 -5.07 -1.37 12.16
N ILE A 203 -5.00 -1.35 13.50
CA ILE A 203 -5.12 -0.11 14.28
C ILE A 203 -3.97 0.85 13.90
N LYS A 204 -2.75 0.32 13.76
CA LYS A 204 -1.59 1.11 13.30
C LYS A 204 -1.83 1.64 11.89
N ALA A 205 -2.22 0.80 10.93
CA ALA A 205 -2.50 1.23 9.57
C ALA A 205 -3.60 2.31 9.53
N TYR A 206 -4.66 2.15 10.32
CA TYR A 206 -5.75 3.13 10.44
C TYR A 206 -5.25 4.49 10.93
N VAL A 207 -4.46 4.53 12.02
CA VAL A 207 -3.92 5.78 12.56
C VAL A 207 -2.94 6.44 11.58
N ILE A 208 -2.12 5.64 10.90
CA ILE A 208 -1.11 6.12 9.97
C ILE A 208 -1.71 6.66 8.67
N SER A 209 -2.82 6.08 8.19
CA SER A 209 -3.51 6.54 6.98
C SER A 209 -4.02 7.98 7.12
N ASP A 210 -3.61 8.84 6.20
CA ASP A 210 -4.15 10.20 6.08
C ASP A 210 -5.37 10.27 5.16
N ASN A 211 -5.74 9.17 4.51
CA ASN A 211 -6.90 9.09 3.63
C ASN A 211 -8.10 8.47 4.38
N SER A 212 -9.18 9.23 4.56
CA SER A 212 -10.40 8.79 5.26
C SER A 212 -11.16 7.70 4.53
N TYR A 213 -11.21 7.76 3.19
CA TYR A 213 -11.84 6.72 2.39
C TYR A 213 -11.13 5.37 2.55
N ALA A 214 -9.79 5.36 2.57
CA ALA A 214 -9.01 4.16 2.85
C ALA A 214 -9.25 3.62 4.25
N ARG A 215 -9.33 4.51 5.26
CA ARG A 215 -9.66 4.10 6.64
C ARG A 215 -11.01 3.43 6.73
N GLY A 216 -12.03 4.00 6.09
CA GLY A 216 -13.39 3.44 6.05
C GLY A 216 -13.46 2.06 5.42
N ASN A 217 -12.59 1.77 4.44
CA ASN A 217 -12.51 0.48 3.75
C ASN A 217 -11.57 -0.56 4.41
N MET A 218 -10.90 -0.21 5.52
CA MET A 218 -10.03 -1.17 6.21
C MET A 218 -10.79 -2.28 6.94
N PHE A 219 -12.06 -2.02 7.28
CA PHE A 219 -12.87 -2.89 8.13
C PHE A 219 -14.14 -3.34 7.41
N PRO A 220 -14.75 -4.47 7.82
CA PRO A 220 -15.95 -5.00 7.17
C PRO A 220 -17.15 -4.06 7.23
N GLU A 221 -17.25 -3.27 8.30
CA GLU A 221 -18.33 -2.33 8.56
C GLU A 221 -17.72 -1.02 9.08
N TRP A 222 -18.32 0.09 8.68
CA TRP A 222 -18.05 1.46 9.12
C TRP A 222 -17.99 1.67 10.65
N ASP A 223 -18.84 1.01 11.45
CA ASP A 223 -18.84 1.13 12.93
C ASP A 223 -18.01 0.05 13.64
N TYR A 224 -17.27 -0.77 12.89
CA TYR A 224 -16.53 -1.92 13.41
C TYR A 224 -15.55 -1.53 14.53
N LEU A 225 -14.78 -0.45 14.34
CA LEU A 225 -13.78 -0.01 15.32
C LEU A 225 -14.41 0.45 16.64
N LYS A 226 -15.55 1.13 16.59
CA LYS A 226 -16.28 1.52 17.80
C LYS A 226 -16.66 0.30 18.62
N GLU A 227 -17.31 -0.68 17.99
CA GLU A 227 -17.67 -1.92 18.68
C GLU A 227 -16.44 -2.67 19.20
N HIS A 228 -15.36 -2.70 18.42
CA HIS A 228 -14.11 -3.35 18.79
C HIS A 228 -13.50 -2.69 20.03
N PHE A 229 -13.39 -1.36 20.05
CA PHE A 229 -12.81 -0.61 21.16
C PHE A 229 -13.65 -0.67 22.45
N GLU A 230 -14.98 -0.70 22.34
CA GLU A 230 -15.87 -0.92 23.49
C GLU A 230 -15.66 -2.30 24.13
N LYS A 231 -15.35 -3.33 23.32
CA LYS A 231 -15.09 -4.70 23.77
C LYS A 231 -13.63 -4.95 24.17
N ASN A 232 -12.69 -4.17 23.65
CA ASN A 232 -11.24 -4.36 23.78
C ASN A 232 -10.55 -3.06 24.21
N PRO A 233 -10.61 -2.68 25.50
CA PRO A 233 -10.07 -1.40 25.99
C PRO A 233 -8.54 -1.27 25.86
N ASP A 234 -7.81 -2.39 25.84
CA ASP A 234 -6.36 -2.39 25.63
C ASP A 234 -5.99 -1.96 24.20
N ASP A 235 -6.79 -2.37 23.22
CA ASP A 235 -6.63 -1.97 21.82
C ASP A 235 -7.01 -0.51 21.60
N TYR A 236 -8.02 -0.03 22.33
CA TYR A 236 -8.34 1.40 22.34
C TYR A 236 -7.23 2.25 22.97
N SER A 237 -6.64 1.77 24.06
CA SER A 237 -5.49 2.44 24.68
C SER A 237 -4.30 2.51 23.71
N TYR A 238 -4.05 1.41 22.99
CA TYR A 238 -3.03 1.36 21.94
C TYR A 238 -3.32 2.34 20.78
N PHE A 239 -4.57 2.44 20.33
CA PHE A 239 -5.00 3.45 19.35
C PHE A 239 -4.65 4.87 19.82
N LYS A 240 -5.00 5.22 21.06
CA LYS A 240 -4.72 6.56 21.62
C LYS A 240 -3.23 6.85 21.65
N GLU A 241 -2.43 5.92 22.15
CA GLU A 241 -0.97 6.05 22.20
C GLU A 241 -0.38 6.31 20.81
N LEU A 242 -0.81 5.55 19.80
CA LEU A 242 -0.38 5.74 18.42
C LEU A 242 -0.80 7.08 17.83
N SER A 243 -2.06 7.49 18.05
CA SER A 243 -2.54 8.79 17.58
C SER A 243 -1.72 9.92 18.18
N ILE A 244 -1.47 9.89 19.50
CA ILE A 244 -0.64 10.88 20.17
C ILE A 244 0.79 10.86 19.60
N GLU A 245 1.40 9.68 19.43
CA GLU A 245 2.75 9.57 18.88
C GLU A 245 2.85 10.17 17.46
N LYS A 246 1.93 9.82 16.56
CA LYS A 246 1.88 10.35 15.19
C LYS A 246 1.77 11.87 15.22
N TYR A 247 0.77 12.37 15.93
CA TYR A 247 0.42 13.78 15.87
C TYR A 247 1.34 14.69 16.67
N VAL A 248 2.05 14.18 17.68
CA VAL A 248 3.15 14.94 18.30
C VAL A 248 4.27 15.21 17.29
N LYS A 249 4.60 14.26 16.42
CA LYS A 249 5.70 14.37 15.43
C LYS A 249 5.33 15.23 14.22
N GLU A 250 4.07 15.27 13.81
CA GLU A 250 3.62 16.07 12.68
C GLU A 250 3.50 17.55 13.08
N GLU A 251 4.54 18.37 12.83
CA GLU A 251 4.57 19.80 13.20
C GLU A 251 3.42 20.64 12.60
N SER A 252 2.70 20.15 11.58
CA SER A 252 1.71 20.93 10.80
C SER A 252 0.23 20.75 11.19
N LEU A 253 -0.09 20.27 12.39
CA LEU A 253 -1.51 20.16 12.80
C LEU A 253 -2.19 21.49 13.17
N MET A 254 -1.46 22.61 13.11
CA MET A 254 -1.97 23.94 13.45
C MET A 254 -2.20 24.80 12.20
N THR A 255 -2.71 24.19 11.13
CA THR A 255 -3.50 24.93 10.14
C THR A 255 -4.97 24.67 10.44
N GLU A 256 -5.89 25.48 9.90
CA GLU A 256 -7.36 25.26 10.00
C GLU A 256 -7.80 23.81 9.71
N TYR A 257 -6.96 22.99 9.07
CA TYR A 257 -7.18 21.60 8.69
C TYR A 257 -6.61 20.53 9.66
N GLY A 258 -5.78 20.86 10.64
CA GLY A 258 -5.11 19.84 11.47
C GLY A 258 -5.91 19.36 12.68
N GLU A 259 -6.69 20.23 13.33
CA GLU A 259 -7.71 19.82 14.31
C GLU A 259 -8.77 18.91 13.65
N HIS A 260 -9.02 19.12 12.36
CA HIS A 260 -9.92 18.31 11.55
C HIS A 260 -9.42 16.87 11.42
N ARG A 261 -8.10 16.61 11.32
CA ARG A 261 -7.58 15.24 11.10
C ARG A 261 -7.73 14.32 12.30
N ILE A 262 -7.46 14.81 13.51
CA ILE A 262 -7.68 14.01 14.72
C ILE A 262 -9.17 13.81 14.91
N LYS A 263 -9.98 14.86 14.72
CA LYS A 263 -11.44 14.74 14.80
C LYS A 263 -11.96 13.71 13.78
N GLU A 264 -11.43 13.72 12.57
CA GLU A 264 -11.78 12.78 11.49
C GLU A 264 -11.53 11.33 11.91
N LEU A 265 -10.41 11.00 12.56
CA LEU A 265 -10.19 9.65 13.09
C LEU A 265 -11.30 9.20 14.06
N TYR A 266 -11.80 10.12 14.89
CA TYR A 266 -12.84 9.84 15.85
C TYR A 266 -14.24 9.80 15.21
N THR A 267 -14.51 10.63 14.20
CA THR A 267 -15.79 10.60 13.47
C THR A 267 -15.89 9.34 12.62
N ASP A 268 -14.79 8.92 12.00
CA ASP A 268 -14.66 7.65 11.29
C ASP A 268 -14.94 6.46 12.22
N ILE A 269 -14.39 6.45 13.46
CA ILE A 269 -14.65 5.38 14.45
C ILE A 269 -16.15 5.24 14.72
N VAL A 270 -16.87 6.35 14.86
CA VAL A 270 -18.30 6.34 15.24
C VAL A 270 -19.25 6.33 14.04
N GLY A 271 -18.73 6.39 12.81
CA GLY A 271 -19.50 6.36 11.57
C GLY A 271 -20.34 7.61 11.33
N ILE A 272 -19.81 8.80 11.62
CA ILE A 272 -20.48 10.09 11.35
C ILE A 272 -19.59 11.00 10.48
N ASP A 273 -20.20 12.00 9.85
CA ASP A 273 -19.45 12.99 9.06
C ASP A 273 -18.57 13.88 9.95
N CYS A 274 -17.44 14.35 9.40
CA CYS A 274 -16.48 15.19 10.12
C CYS A 274 -17.08 16.52 10.63
N ASP A 275 -18.15 17.01 9.99
CA ASP A 275 -18.89 18.21 10.38
C ASP A 275 -19.90 17.97 11.50
N GLU A 276 -20.22 16.71 11.81
CA GLU A 276 -21.13 16.35 12.89
C GLU A 276 -20.46 16.47 14.27
N GLU A 277 -21.30 16.58 15.31
CA GLU A 277 -20.83 16.56 16.70
C GLU A 277 -20.59 15.12 17.14
N LEU A 278 -19.39 14.86 17.66
CA LEU A 278 -19.06 13.57 18.28
C LEU A 278 -20.02 13.30 19.46
N PRO A 279 -20.48 12.05 19.63
CA PRO A 279 -21.19 11.66 20.84
C PRO A 279 -20.36 11.98 22.09
N GLU A 280 -21.03 12.39 23.17
CA GLU A 280 -20.39 12.93 24.39
C GLU A 280 -19.18 12.12 24.88
N TYR A 281 -19.28 10.78 24.90
CA TYR A 281 -18.16 9.91 25.28
C TYR A 281 -16.93 10.11 24.36
N TRP A 282 -17.12 10.00 23.04
CA TRP A 282 -16.05 10.11 22.06
C TRP A 282 -15.50 11.53 21.93
N LYS A 283 -16.35 12.54 22.17
CA LYS A 283 -15.92 13.93 22.29
C LYS A 283 -14.94 14.12 23.44
N ASN A 284 -15.27 13.61 24.62
CA ASN A 284 -14.39 13.70 25.80
C ASN A 284 -13.06 12.99 25.57
N GLU A 285 -13.07 11.82 24.92
CA GLU A 285 -11.83 11.10 24.58
C GLU A 285 -10.98 11.83 23.53
N TYR A 286 -11.61 12.38 22.49
CA TYR A 286 -10.95 13.23 21.48
C TYR A 286 -10.27 14.44 22.14
N GLU A 287 -11.00 15.17 22.98
CA GLU A 287 -10.48 16.36 23.68
C GLU A 287 -9.30 16.00 24.60
N ALA A 288 -9.35 14.84 25.26
CA ALA A 288 -8.25 14.34 26.09
C ALA A 288 -7.00 14.04 25.26
N VAL A 289 -7.15 13.41 24.08
CA VAL A 289 -6.02 13.14 23.17
C VAL A 289 -5.42 14.44 22.63
N CYS A 290 -6.24 15.39 22.18
CA CYS A 290 -5.76 16.70 21.72
C CYS A 290 -4.94 17.42 22.80
N LYS A 291 -5.46 17.44 24.03
CA LYS A 291 -4.77 18.04 25.17
C LYS A 291 -3.41 17.38 25.44
N GLU A 292 -3.33 16.04 25.39
CA GLU A 292 -2.06 15.34 25.61
C GLU A 292 -1.03 15.62 24.50
N ILE A 293 -1.48 15.75 23.25
CA ILE A 293 -0.62 16.14 22.12
C ILE A 293 -0.04 17.54 22.33
N GLU A 294 -0.88 18.50 22.74
CA GLU A 294 -0.43 19.87 23.06
C GLU A 294 0.58 19.88 24.21
N GLU A 295 0.33 19.12 25.27
CA GLU A 295 1.24 19.01 26.41
C GLU A 295 2.61 18.42 26.03
N LYS A 296 2.66 17.45 25.11
CA LYS A 296 3.91 16.81 24.65
C LYS A 296 4.71 17.64 23.64
N ARG A 297 4.08 18.62 22.99
CA ARG A 297 4.74 19.52 22.02
C ARG A 297 5.43 20.72 22.67
N ASN A 298 4.96 21.13 23.85
CA ASN A 298 5.48 22.28 24.61
C ASN A 298 6.64 21.87 25.54
#